data_AF-A0AAV5TD43-F1
#
_entry.id   AF-A0AAV5TD43-F1
#
_cell.length_a   1.000
_cell.length_b   1.000
_cell.length_c   1.000
_cell.angle_alpha   90.00
_cell.angle_beta   90.00
_cell.angle_gamma   90.00
#
_symmetry.space_group_name_H-M   'P 1'
#
loop_
_entity.id
_entity.type
_entity.pdbx_description
1 polymer ?
#
loop_
_entity_poly.entity_id
_entity_poly.type
_entity_poly.pdbx_seq_one_letter_code
_entity_poly.pdbx_strand_id
1 'polypeptide(L)'
;EEEDEEKTAQRITFLNSKSYSIDSIRRVTKNLSIGELDIRLHEPTDFNREIYNLIKEFDIGRLNFEYQNNELLKEVMVDSFFIDLTKAFKTLDLWKCSEKVTPEALHQVYKNMLERSTKCRMLNILFIRHEKVHTFLNLIGITYRDGNLFSRRDIEVYDRKSEVCELNNRFDIFDGTMEIVYRDGMDCLYFKLHETRESLEEAKNRPGTVK
;
A
#
# COMPACT_ATOMS: atom_id res chain seq x y z
N GLU A 1 28.98 -4.91 -17.62
CA GLU A 1 28.55 -5.98 -16.71
C GLU A 1 28.75 -5.45 -15.31
N GLU A 2 27.77 -4.73 -14.79
CA GLU A 2 27.67 -4.41 -13.35
C GLU A 2 26.64 -5.39 -12.81
N GLU A 3 27.12 -6.47 -12.18
CA GLU A 3 26.30 -7.32 -11.35
C GLU A 3 25.93 -6.50 -10.10
N ASP A 4 24.71 -5.97 -10.09
CA ASP A 4 24.08 -5.48 -8.86
C ASP A 4 23.99 -6.68 -7.90
N GLU A 5 24.90 -6.73 -6.92
CA GLU A 5 24.79 -7.59 -5.76
C GLU A 5 23.45 -7.29 -5.07
N GLU A 6 22.44 -8.10 -5.37
CA GLU A 6 21.17 -8.14 -4.65
C GLU A 6 21.47 -8.58 -3.21
N LYS A 7 21.86 -7.61 -2.36
CA LYS A 7 22.03 -7.80 -0.92
C LYS A 7 20.74 -8.46 -0.42
N THR A 8 20.84 -9.73 -0.03
CA THR A 8 19.73 -10.50 0.51
C THR A 8 19.10 -9.70 1.65
N ALA A 9 17.94 -9.11 1.39
CA ALA A 9 17.22 -8.29 2.33
C ALA A 9 16.97 -9.09 3.61
N GLN A 10 17.43 -8.57 4.76
CA GLN A 10 17.14 -9.19 6.05
C GLN A 10 15.63 -9.14 6.29
N ARG A 11 15.01 -10.31 6.50
CA ARG A 11 13.58 -10.47 6.81
C ARG A 11 13.42 -10.76 8.29
N ILE A 12 12.62 -9.96 8.99
CA ILE A 12 12.23 -10.20 10.38
C ILE A 12 10.74 -10.54 10.45
N THR A 13 10.41 -11.58 11.21
CA THR A 13 9.01 -12.00 11.43
C THR A 13 8.76 -12.11 12.93
N PHE A 14 7.81 -11.32 13.44
CA PHE A 14 7.31 -11.49 14.79
C PHE A 14 6.23 -12.57 14.79
N LEU A 15 6.55 -13.74 15.34
CA LEU A 15 5.62 -14.87 15.47
C LEU A 15 4.96 -14.85 16.84
N ASN A 16 3.63 -14.97 16.83
CA ASN A 16 2.76 -14.94 18.01
C ASN A 16 3.13 -15.94 19.14
N SER A 17 3.91 -16.98 18.84
CA SER A 17 4.29 -18.01 19.82
C SER A 17 5.56 -17.70 20.62
N LYS A 18 6.25 -16.59 20.33
CA LYS A 18 7.48 -16.20 21.03
C LYS A 18 7.29 -14.87 21.75
N SER A 19 7.66 -14.83 23.03
CA SER A 19 7.72 -13.58 23.79
C SER A 19 9.02 -12.85 23.49
N TYR A 20 8.90 -11.62 22.99
CA TYR A 20 10.01 -10.69 22.85
C TYR A 20 9.80 -9.55 23.83
N SER A 21 10.84 -9.12 24.54
CA SER A 21 10.73 -7.89 25.31
C SER A 21 10.69 -6.69 24.36
N ILE A 22 9.91 -5.68 24.71
CA ILE A 22 9.84 -4.41 23.97
C ILE A 22 11.22 -3.76 23.87
N ASP A 23 12.05 -3.88 24.91
CA ASP A 23 13.42 -3.39 24.87
C ASP A 23 14.29 -4.10 23.82
N SER A 24 14.06 -5.40 23.60
CA SER A 24 14.76 -6.13 22.52
C SER A 24 14.35 -5.59 21.16
N ILE A 25 13.06 -5.32 20.97
CA ILE A 25 12.53 -4.77 19.72
C ILE A 25 13.06 -3.36 19.50
N ARG A 26 13.04 -2.49 20.51
CA ARG A 26 13.65 -1.15 20.47
C ARG A 26 15.15 -1.18 20.14
N ARG A 27 15.88 -2.20 20.60
CA ARG A 27 17.30 -2.35 20.24
C ARG A 27 17.46 -2.75 18.77
N VAL A 28 16.60 -3.63 18.26
CA VAL A 28 16.58 -3.99 16.84
C VAL A 28 16.25 -2.78 15.98
N THR A 29 15.24 -1.98 16.35
CA THR A 29 14.82 -0.79 15.58
C THR A 29 15.93 0.23 15.40
N LYS A 30 16.75 0.45 16.43
CA LYS A 30 17.78 1.50 16.44
C LYS A 30 19.09 1.11 15.75
N ASN A 31 19.37 -0.18 15.62
CA ASN A 31 20.69 -0.66 15.22
C ASN A 31 20.71 -1.37 13.85
N LEU A 32 19.55 -1.63 13.25
CA LEU A 32 19.44 -2.40 12.01
C LEU A 32 18.58 -1.67 11.00
N SER A 33 19.12 -1.49 9.80
CA SER A 33 18.29 -1.28 8.61
C SER A 33 17.76 -2.64 8.19
N ILE A 34 16.43 -2.77 8.15
CA ILE A 34 15.75 -4.03 7.86
C ILE A 34 15.16 -3.92 6.46
N GLY A 35 15.44 -4.91 5.61
CA GLY A 35 14.90 -4.91 4.26
C GLY A 35 13.39 -5.11 4.26
N GLU A 36 12.92 -6.11 5.00
CA GLU A 36 11.50 -6.46 5.10
C GLU A 36 11.09 -6.81 6.53
N LEU A 37 9.95 -6.27 6.97
CA LEU A 37 9.30 -6.62 8.22
C LEU A 37 7.90 -7.18 7.95
N ASP A 38 7.64 -8.37 8.48
CA ASP A 38 6.32 -9.04 8.45
C ASP A 38 5.75 -9.02 9.87
N ILE A 39 4.63 -8.30 10.04
CA ILE A 39 3.91 -8.20 11.31
C ILE A 39 2.55 -8.87 11.16
N ARG A 40 2.31 -9.88 12.01
CA ARG A 40 1.03 -10.58 12.15
C ARG A 40 0.63 -10.60 13.59
N LEU A 41 -0.42 -9.87 13.92
CA LEU A 41 -0.88 -9.70 15.29
C LEU A 41 -2.35 -10.14 15.37
N HIS A 42 -2.67 -10.93 16.39
CA HIS A 42 -3.98 -11.58 16.50
C HIS A 42 -4.87 -10.97 17.59
N GLU A 43 -4.27 -10.38 18.64
CA GLU A 43 -4.99 -9.96 19.85
C GLU A 43 -4.72 -8.50 20.25
N PRO A 44 -5.70 -7.78 20.80
CA PRO A 44 -5.53 -6.43 21.34
C PRO A 44 -4.80 -6.40 22.69
N THR A 45 -3.51 -6.73 22.70
CA THR A 45 -2.67 -6.64 23.91
C THR A 45 -1.95 -5.30 24.01
N ASP A 46 -1.59 -4.87 25.23
CA ASP A 46 -0.76 -3.69 25.45
C ASP A 46 0.59 -3.79 24.72
N PHE A 47 1.16 -5.00 24.69
CA PHE A 47 2.35 -5.30 23.91
C PHE A 47 2.14 -4.96 22.42
N ASN A 48 1.06 -5.42 21.80
CA ASN A 48 0.78 -5.16 20.39
C ASN A 48 0.59 -3.67 20.10
N ARG A 49 -0.03 -2.93 21.04
CA ARG A 49 -0.14 -1.47 20.98
C ARG A 49 1.23 -0.79 20.99
N GLU A 50 2.15 -1.24 21.86
CA GLU A 50 3.52 -0.74 21.86
C GLU A 50 4.26 -1.07 20.56
N ILE A 51 4.08 -2.26 19.98
CA ILE A 51 4.68 -2.61 18.68
C ILE A 51 4.25 -1.61 17.60
N TYR A 52 2.98 -1.21 17.56
CA TYR A 52 2.51 -0.21 16.59
C TYR A 52 3.12 1.16 16.79
N ASN A 53 3.28 1.58 18.05
CA ASN A 53 3.95 2.84 18.32
C ASN A 53 5.41 2.81 17.90
N LEU A 54 6.07 1.65 17.98
CA LEU A 54 7.45 1.49 17.58
C LEU A 54 7.61 1.36 16.07
N ILE A 55 6.65 0.76 15.35
CA ILE A 55 6.79 0.39 13.93
C ILE A 55 7.18 1.58 13.06
N LYS A 56 6.62 2.76 13.34
CA LYS A 56 6.88 4.01 12.61
C LYS A 56 8.31 4.54 12.78
N GLU A 57 9.05 4.05 13.79
CA GLU A 57 10.43 4.46 14.08
C GLU A 57 11.47 3.59 13.36
N PHE A 58 11.06 2.48 12.74
CA PHE A 58 11.98 1.60 12.06
C PHE A 58 12.42 2.21 10.72
N ASP A 59 13.71 2.07 10.39
CA ASP A 59 14.20 2.33 9.04
C ASP A 59 14.11 1.05 8.20
N ILE A 60 12.94 0.83 7.60
CA ILE A 60 12.61 -0.38 6.86
C ILE A 60 12.31 -0.07 5.39
N GLY A 61 12.76 -0.95 4.50
CA GLY A 61 12.39 -0.93 3.09
C GLY A 61 10.90 -1.25 2.88
N ARG A 62 10.48 -2.45 3.31
CA ARG A 62 9.12 -2.98 3.12
C ARG A 62 8.44 -3.41 4.41
N LEU A 63 7.19 -3.01 4.60
CA LEU A 63 6.31 -3.50 5.65
C LEU A 63 5.16 -4.32 5.06
N ASN A 64 5.09 -5.59 5.45
CA ASN A 64 3.92 -6.44 5.27
C ASN A 64 3.12 -6.44 6.58
N PHE A 65 1.89 -5.98 6.52
CA PHE A 65 1.05 -5.80 7.69
C PHE A 65 -0.28 -6.53 7.49
N GLU A 66 -0.45 -7.64 8.23
CA GLU A 66 -1.66 -8.46 8.20
C GLU A 66 -2.31 -8.50 9.57
N TYR A 67 -3.64 -8.28 9.60
CA TYR A 67 -4.42 -8.36 10.82
C TYR A 67 -5.52 -9.41 10.74
N GLN A 68 -5.67 -10.19 11.82
CA GLN A 68 -6.68 -11.26 11.89
C GLN A 68 -7.93 -10.89 12.72
N ASN A 69 -7.90 -9.83 13.53
CA ASN A 69 -9.01 -9.45 14.41
C ASN A 69 -9.56 -8.03 14.12
N ASN A 70 -10.81 -7.90 13.67
CA ASN A 70 -11.27 -6.60 13.19
C ASN A 70 -11.33 -5.48 14.27
N GLU A 71 -11.39 -5.80 15.57
CA GLU A 71 -11.60 -4.77 16.61
C GLU A 71 -10.35 -3.92 16.91
N LEU A 72 -9.18 -4.54 17.14
CA LEU A 72 -7.95 -3.74 17.36
C LEU A 72 -7.58 -2.93 16.12
N LEU A 73 -7.79 -3.50 14.94
CA LEU A 73 -7.51 -2.84 13.69
C LEU A 73 -8.32 -1.54 13.56
N LYS A 74 -9.59 -1.55 13.94
CA LYS A 74 -10.44 -0.35 13.94
C LYS A 74 -9.91 0.74 14.87
N GLU A 75 -9.20 0.35 15.93
CA GLU A 75 -8.64 1.28 16.89
C GLU A 75 -7.29 1.85 16.43
N VAL A 76 -6.44 1.02 15.84
CA VAL A 76 -5.06 1.39 15.50
C VAL A 76 -4.95 1.96 14.09
N MET A 77 -5.61 1.34 13.11
CA MET A 77 -5.50 1.70 11.69
C MET A 77 -6.44 2.85 11.33
N VAL A 78 -6.30 3.96 12.05
CA VAL A 78 -6.92 5.23 11.73
C VAL A 78 -6.09 5.99 10.69
N ASP A 79 -6.69 7.01 10.08
CA ASP A 79 -6.07 7.79 9.01
C ASP A 79 -4.69 8.33 9.35
N SER A 80 -4.51 8.88 10.56
CA SER A 80 -3.22 9.42 11.00
C SER A 80 -2.13 8.35 11.05
N PHE A 81 -2.43 7.19 11.62
CA PHE A 81 -1.49 6.07 11.68
C PHE A 81 -1.16 5.54 10.28
N PHE A 82 -2.17 5.35 9.44
CA PHE A 82 -1.99 4.94 8.05
C PHE A 82 -1.06 5.91 7.29
N ILE A 83 -1.29 7.21 7.40
CA ILE A 83 -0.45 8.24 6.78
C ILE A 83 0.97 8.17 7.33
N ASP A 84 1.16 8.01 8.64
CA ASP A 84 2.48 7.91 9.26
C ASP A 84 3.25 6.67 8.81
N LEU A 85 2.58 5.53 8.60
CA LEU A 85 3.21 4.37 7.98
C LEU A 85 3.78 4.72 6.61
N THR A 86 3.03 5.41 5.75
CA THR A 86 3.57 5.77 4.43
C THR A 86 4.83 6.62 4.50
N LYS A 87 4.97 7.48 5.53
CA LYS A 87 6.16 8.30 5.74
C LYS A 87 7.36 7.48 6.19
N ALA A 88 7.13 6.37 6.91
CA ALA A 88 8.18 5.53 7.46
C ALA A 88 8.72 4.50 6.44
N PHE A 89 7.86 3.96 5.57
CA PHE A 89 8.19 2.80 4.72
C PHE A 89 8.25 3.15 3.23
N LYS A 90 9.14 2.50 2.46
CA LYS A 90 9.17 2.63 1.00
C LYS A 90 8.10 1.78 0.32
N THR A 91 7.85 0.58 0.84
CA THR A 91 6.79 -0.32 0.36
C THR A 91 5.89 -0.69 1.52
N LEU A 92 4.59 -0.57 1.32
CA LEU A 92 3.59 -0.90 2.33
C LEU A 92 2.53 -1.84 1.74
N ASP A 93 2.43 -3.05 2.29
CA ASP A 93 1.42 -4.03 1.95
C ASP A 93 0.44 -4.19 3.13
N LEU A 94 -0.79 -3.75 2.93
CA LEU A 94 -1.84 -3.73 3.94
C LEU A 94 -2.90 -4.78 3.62
N TRP A 95 -3.01 -5.78 4.50
CA TRP A 95 -3.94 -6.89 4.34
C TRP A 95 -5.09 -6.75 5.33
N LYS A 96 -6.32 -6.59 4.82
CA LYS A 96 -7.55 -6.42 5.62
C LYS A 96 -7.57 -5.18 6.52
N CYS A 97 -6.75 -4.17 6.24
CA CYS A 97 -6.52 -3.02 7.13
C CYS A 97 -7.33 -1.75 6.78
N SER A 98 -8.22 -1.79 5.80
CA SER A 98 -8.76 -0.60 5.14
C SER A 98 -10.11 -0.10 5.70
N GLU A 99 -10.70 -0.76 6.69
CA GLU A 99 -12.07 -0.42 7.14
C GLU A 99 -12.17 1.00 7.73
N LYS A 100 -11.10 1.52 8.34
CA LYS A 100 -11.07 2.87 8.92
C LYS A 100 -10.33 3.91 8.09
N VAL A 101 -9.52 3.47 7.12
CA VAL A 101 -8.86 4.38 6.17
C VAL A 101 -9.91 5.09 5.31
N THR A 102 -10.00 6.40 5.42
CA THR A 102 -10.96 7.21 4.67
C THR A 102 -10.49 7.47 3.22
N PRO A 103 -11.41 7.78 2.29
CA PRO A 103 -11.03 8.26 0.96
C PRO A 103 -10.11 9.49 0.99
N GLU A 104 -10.30 10.38 1.96
CA GLU A 104 -9.49 11.58 2.17
C GLU A 104 -8.06 11.22 2.56
N ALA A 105 -7.88 10.22 3.43
CA ALA A 105 -6.55 9.74 3.80
C ALA A 105 -5.83 9.09 2.61
N LEU A 106 -6.53 8.31 1.78
CA LEU A 106 -5.97 7.78 0.52
C LEU A 106 -5.54 8.91 -0.42
N HIS A 107 -6.39 9.93 -0.56
CA HIS A 107 -6.10 11.11 -1.38
C HIS A 107 -4.90 11.90 -0.84
N GLN A 108 -4.77 12.02 0.48
CA GLN A 108 -3.60 12.64 1.10
C GLN A 108 -2.33 11.83 0.83
N VAL A 109 -2.37 10.50 0.97
CA VAL A 109 -1.22 9.63 0.66
C VAL A 109 -0.84 9.74 -0.81
N TYR A 110 -1.83 9.71 -1.71
CA TYR A 110 -1.64 9.92 -3.14
C TYR A 110 -0.87 11.22 -3.45
N LYS A 111 -1.33 12.35 -2.87
CA LYS A 111 -0.64 13.64 -3.01
C LYS A 111 0.76 13.60 -2.43
N ASN A 112 0.93 13.05 -1.23
CA ASN A 112 2.22 12.98 -0.59
C ASN A 112 3.23 12.17 -1.42
N MET A 113 2.79 11.09 -2.08
CA MET A 113 3.64 10.30 -2.97
C MET A 113 4.03 11.10 -4.22
N LEU A 114 3.08 11.76 -4.87
CA LEU A 114 3.35 12.63 -6.03
C LEU A 114 4.32 13.77 -5.70
N GLU A 115 4.09 14.45 -4.57
CA GLU A 115 4.91 15.56 -4.07
C GLU A 115 6.23 15.08 -3.44
N ARG A 116 6.44 13.76 -3.35
CA ARG A 116 7.60 13.12 -2.71
C ARG A 116 7.81 13.54 -1.25
N SER A 117 6.74 13.95 -0.56
CA SER A 117 6.74 14.30 0.87
C SER A 117 6.65 13.08 1.80
N THR A 118 6.60 11.88 1.22
CA THR A 118 6.58 10.59 1.92
C THR A 118 7.67 9.64 1.37
N LYS A 119 8.12 8.67 2.17
CA LYS A 119 9.07 7.64 1.71
C LYS A 119 8.41 6.59 0.82
N CYS A 120 7.09 6.38 0.97
CA CYS A 120 6.35 5.38 0.22
C CYS A 120 6.46 5.60 -1.30
N ARG A 121 6.80 4.53 -2.01
CA ARG A 121 6.84 4.42 -3.47
C ARG A 121 5.86 3.37 -3.97
N MET A 122 5.52 2.39 -3.13
CA MET A 122 4.59 1.33 -3.45
C MET A 122 3.64 1.11 -2.27
N LEU A 123 2.34 1.21 -2.54
CA LEU A 123 1.29 0.94 -1.56
C LEU A 123 0.34 -0.10 -2.14
N ASN A 124 0.09 -1.16 -1.41
CA ASN A 124 -0.84 -2.21 -1.79
C ASN A 124 -1.86 -2.38 -0.66
N ILE A 125 -3.13 -2.19 -0.99
CA ILE A 125 -4.24 -2.32 -0.04
C ILE A 125 -5.16 -3.42 -0.57
N LEU A 126 -5.24 -4.51 0.18
CA LEU A 126 -6.13 -5.62 -0.10
C LEU A 126 -7.39 -5.52 0.77
N PHE A 127 -8.52 -5.91 0.20
CA PHE A 127 -9.85 -5.90 0.82
C PHE A 127 -10.36 -4.49 1.16
N ILE A 128 -10.08 -3.49 0.32
CA ILE A 128 -10.68 -2.15 0.44
C ILE A 128 -12.07 -2.09 -0.19
N ARG A 129 -13.05 -1.57 0.56
CA ARG A 129 -14.43 -1.43 0.09
C ARG A 129 -14.51 -0.56 -1.16
N HIS A 130 -15.21 -1.05 -2.18
CA HIS A 130 -15.48 -0.33 -3.44
C HIS A 130 -15.95 1.12 -3.25
N GLU A 131 -16.88 1.35 -2.31
CA GLU A 131 -17.42 2.70 -2.01
C GLU A 131 -16.33 3.72 -1.68
N LYS A 132 -15.29 3.29 -0.97
CA LYS A 132 -14.17 4.15 -0.59
C LYS A 132 -13.25 4.42 -1.76
N VAL A 133 -12.96 3.39 -2.55
CA VAL A 133 -12.16 3.53 -3.77
C VAL A 133 -12.85 4.49 -4.74
N HIS A 134 -14.15 4.33 -4.99
CA HIS A 134 -14.91 5.21 -5.88
C HIS A 134 -14.92 6.65 -5.39
N THR A 135 -15.07 6.86 -4.08
CA THR A 135 -14.99 8.20 -3.48
C THR A 135 -13.59 8.80 -3.65
N PHE A 136 -12.53 8.03 -3.42
CA PHE A 136 -11.15 8.44 -3.66
C PHE A 136 -10.90 8.79 -5.13
N LEU A 137 -11.34 7.95 -6.07
CA LEU A 137 -11.22 8.18 -7.51
C LEU A 137 -11.90 9.50 -7.90
N ASN A 138 -13.08 9.78 -7.35
CA ASN A 138 -13.77 11.05 -7.57
C ASN A 138 -12.95 12.25 -7.05
N LEU A 139 -12.27 12.12 -5.92
CA LEU A 139 -11.40 13.18 -5.37
C LEU A 139 -10.23 13.53 -6.30
N ILE A 140 -9.69 12.54 -7.03
CA ILE A 140 -8.62 12.76 -8.03
C ILE A 140 -9.16 13.09 -9.43
N GLY A 141 -10.46 13.23 -9.60
CA GLY A 141 -11.08 13.65 -10.87
C GLY A 141 -11.44 12.52 -11.82
N ILE A 142 -11.56 11.29 -11.31
CA ILE A 142 -11.97 10.10 -12.06
C ILE A 142 -13.34 9.65 -11.57
N THR A 143 -14.31 9.55 -12.49
CA THR A 143 -15.67 9.10 -12.18
C THR A 143 -15.84 7.64 -12.56
N TYR A 144 -16.26 6.80 -11.62
CA TYR A 144 -16.72 5.44 -11.88
C TYR A 144 -18.22 5.41 -12.15
N ARG A 145 -18.64 4.90 -13.30
CA ARG A 145 -20.06 4.80 -13.71
C ARG A 145 -20.25 3.59 -14.62
N ASP A 146 -21.26 2.78 -14.32
CA ASP A 146 -21.68 1.64 -15.15
C ASP A 146 -20.52 0.68 -15.52
N GLY A 147 -19.67 0.36 -14.53
CA GLY A 147 -18.51 -0.52 -14.75
C GLY A 147 -17.34 0.11 -15.49
N ASN A 148 -17.38 1.41 -15.78
CA ASN A 148 -16.36 2.12 -16.54
C ASN A 148 -15.80 3.31 -15.75
N LEU A 149 -14.57 3.70 -16.07
CA LEU A 149 -13.89 4.86 -15.49
C LEU A 149 -13.76 5.99 -16.52
N PHE A 150 -14.08 7.21 -16.10
CA PHE A 150 -14.02 8.41 -16.92
C PHE A 150 -13.15 9.46 -16.23
N SER A 151 -12.06 9.87 -16.89
CA SER A 151 -11.22 10.97 -16.42
C SER A 151 -11.73 12.33 -16.91
N ARG A 152 -11.58 13.37 -16.09
CA ARG A 152 -11.84 14.78 -16.46
C ARG A 152 -10.57 15.58 -16.79
N ARG A 153 -9.39 14.96 -16.72
CA ARG A 153 -8.06 15.60 -16.85
C ARG A 153 -7.14 14.72 -17.72
N ASP A 154 -5.88 15.14 -17.85
CA ASP A 154 -4.79 14.37 -18.49
C ASP A 154 -4.38 13.13 -17.66
N ILE A 155 -5.36 12.31 -17.28
CA ILE A 155 -5.19 11.01 -16.63
C ILE A 155 -5.56 9.95 -17.66
N GLU A 156 -4.62 9.05 -17.91
CA GLU A 156 -4.82 7.91 -18.80
C GLU A 156 -5.46 6.76 -18.02
N VAL A 157 -6.48 6.13 -18.58
CA VAL A 157 -7.18 5.02 -17.95
C VAL A 157 -7.26 3.87 -18.95
N TYR A 158 -6.81 2.70 -18.52
CA TYR A 158 -6.78 1.49 -19.32
C TYR A 158 -7.62 0.41 -18.64
N ASP A 159 -8.66 -0.05 -19.34
CA ASP A 159 -9.44 -1.22 -18.92
C ASP A 159 -8.74 -2.49 -19.40
N ARG A 160 -8.32 -3.32 -18.44
CA ARG A 160 -7.71 -4.62 -18.68
C ARG A 160 -8.71 -5.69 -18.29
N LYS A 161 -9.40 -6.23 -19.29
CA LYS A 161 -10.23 -7.41 -19.08
C LYS A 161 -9.33 -8.61 -18.80
N SER A 162 -9.56 -9.25 -17.66
CA SER A 162 -8.91 -10.52 -17.36
C SER A 162 -9.55 -11.62 -18.21
N GLU A 163 -8.77 -12.28 -19.06
CA GLU A 163 -9.23 -13.47 -19.79
C GLU A 163 -9.59 -14.63 -18.85
N VAL A 164 -9.05 -14.63 -17.62
CA VAL A 164 -9.16 -15.75 -16.67
C VAL A 164 -10.39 -15.60 -15.76
N CYS A 165 -10.86 -14.37 -15.54
CA CYS A 165 -11.99 -14.10 -14.64
C CYS A 165 -12.82 -12.94 -15.17
N GLU A 166 -13.96 -13.25 -15.78
CA GLU A 166 -14.93 -12.27 -16.31
C GLU A 166 -15.50 -11.32 -15.24
N LEU A 167 -15.32 -11.64 -13.96
CA LEU A 167 -15.85 -10.88 -12.83
C LEU A 167 -14.89 -9.82 -12.28
N ASN A 168 -13.65 -9.75 -12.77
CA ASN A 168 -12.62 -8.88 -12.22
C ASN A 168 -12.17 -7.83 -13.24
N ASN A 169 -12.84 -6.68 -13.26
CA ASN A 169 -12.37 -5.55 -14.04
C ASN A 169 -11.10 -5.02 -13.39
N ARG A 170 -10.02 -4.92 -14.17
CA ARG A 170 -8.78 -4.30 -13.73
C ARG A 170 -8.62 -2.98 -14.47
N PHE A 171 -8.53 -1.91 -13.71
CA PHE A 171 -8.26 -0.58 -14.22
C PHE A 171 -6.83 -0.17 -13.87
N ASP A 172 -6.03 0.11 -14.88
CA ASP A 172 -4.72 0.74 -14.71
C ASP A 172 -4.87 2.23 -15.05
N ILE A 173 -4.57 3.09 -14.09
CA ILE A 173 -4.76 4.54 -14.16
C ILE A 173 -3.39 5.18 -14.04
N PHE A 174 -3.05 6.09 -14.95
CA PHE A 174 -1.79 6.82 -14.92
C PHE A 174 -2.05 8.33 -14.84
N ASP A 175 -1.58 8.96 -13.76
CA ASP A 175 -1.55 10.42 -13.57
C ASP A 175 -0.08 10.84 -13.41
N GLY A 176 0.50 11.38 -14.48
CA GLY A 176 1.93 11.69 -14.55
C GLY A 176 2.80 10.45 -14.33
N THR A 177 3.57 10.44 -13.24
CA THR A 177 4.44 9.32 -12.84
C THR A 177 3.77 8.34 -11.87
N MET A 178 2.51 8.57 -11.50
CA MET A 178 1.77 7.67 -10.62
C MET A 178 1.01 6.64 -11.44
N GLU A 179 1.18 5.36 -11.10
CA GLU A 179 0.32 4.25 -11.51
C GLU A 179 -0.62 3.91 -10.35
N ILE A 180 -1.93 3.87 -10.60
CA ILE A 180 -2.94 3.33 -9.71
C ILE A 180 -3.56 2.12 -10.39
N VAL A 181 -3.52 0.96 -9.74
CA VAL A 181 -4.22 -0.25 -10.19
C VAL A 181 -5.38 -0.52 -9.26
N TYR A 182 -6.58 -0.54 -9.81
CA TYR A 182 -7.80 -0.93 -9.12
C TYR A 182 -8.35 -2.22 -9.72
N ARG A 183 -8.57 -3.24 -8.88
CA ARG A 183 -9.22 -4.49 -9.30
C ARG A 183 -10.58 -4.59 -8.66
N ASP A 184 -11.59 -4.25 -9.45
CA ASP A 184 -12.99 -4.43 -9.12
C ASP A 184 -13.28 -5.93 -8.96
N GLY A 185 -14.08 -6.33 -7.97
CA GLY A 185 -14.29 -7.73 -7.57
C GLY A 185 -13.23 -8.36 -6.65
N MET A 186 -11.99 -7.85 -6.62
CA MET A 186 -10.95 -8.31 -5.67
C MET A 186 -10.72 -7.35 -4.51
N ASP A 187 -11.41 -6.20 -4.48
CA ASP A 187 -11.24 -5.17 -3.46
C ASP A 187 -9.75 -4.75 -3.28
N CYS A 188 -9.01 -4.65 -4.39
CA CYS A 188 -7.58 -4.33 -4.35
C CYS A 188 -7.30 -2.95 -4.93
N LEU A 189 -6.52 -2.15 -4.21
CA LEU A 189 -6.03 -0.85 -4.66
C LEU A 189 -4.51 -0.79 -4.49
N TYR A 190 -3.81 -0.46 -5.56
CA TYR A 190 -2.36 -0.41 -5.60
C TYR A 190 -1.88 0.92 -6.16
N PHE A 191 -0.93 1.58 -5.49
CA PHE A 191 -0.25 2.78 -5.97
C PHE A 191 1.23 2.47 -6.20
N LYS A 192 1.78 2.99 -7.30
CA LYS A 192 3.21 2.96 -7.60
C LYS A 192 3.66 4.30 -8.15
N LEU A 193 4.67 4.88 -7.52
CA LEU A 193 5.37 6.03 -8.05
C LEU A 193 6.55 5.56 -8.91
N HIS A 194 6.48 5.82 -10.21
CA HIS A 194 7.57 5.55 -11.14
C HIS A 194 8.65 6.63 -11.03
N GLU A 195 9.86 6.22 -10.65
CA GLU A 195 10.96 7.17 -10.48
C GLU A 195 11.70 7.47 -11.80
N THR A 196 11.54 6.62 -12.81
CA THR A 196 12.12 6.79 -14.14
C THR A 196 11.04 6.73 -15.21
N ARG A 197 11.26 7.47 -16.32
CA ARG A 197 10.40 7.42 -17.50
C ARG A 197 10.31 6.01 -18.07
N GLU A 198 11.44 5.31 -18.14
CA GLU A 198 11.51 3.93 -18.63
C GLU A 198 10.55 3.01 -17.85
N SER A 199 10.59 3.05 -16.51
CA SER A 199 9.70 2.21 -15.69
C SER A 199 8.22 2.54 -15.88
N LEU A 200 7.89 3.80 -16.20
CA LEU A 200 6.52 4.24 -16.49
C LEU A 200 6.06 3.75 -17.86
N GLU A 201 6.90 3.90 -18.88
CA GLU A 201 6.59 3.41 -20.23
C GLU A 201 6.45 1.88 -20.25
N GLU A 202 7.31 1.17 -19.54
CA GLU A 202 7.18 -0.28 -19.36
C GLU A 202 5.84 -0.63 -18.72
N ALA A 203 5.42 0.10 -17.69
CA ALA A 203 4.14 -0.11 -17.01
C ALA A 203 2.93 0.08 -17.94
N LYS A 204 2.94 1.16 -18.73
CA LYS A 204 1.88 1.44 -19.72
C LYS A 204 1.80 0.37 -20.81
N ASN A 205 2.96 -0.15 -21.23
CA ASN A 205 3.07 -1.13 -22.31
C ASN A 205 2.97 -2.61 -21.87
N ARG A 206 2.73 -2.90 -20.57
CA ARG A 206 2.54 -4.29 -20.13
C ARG A 206 1.44 -4.99 -20.95
N PRO A 207 1.54 -6.30 -21.25
CA PRO A 207 0.52 -7.01 -22.03
C PRO A 207 -0.89 -6.92 -21.41
N GLY A 208 -1.91 -6.79 -22.25
CA GLY A 208 -3.32 -6.64 -21.84
C GLY A 208 -3.82 -5.20 -21.73
N THR A 209 -3.04 -4.19 -22.19
CA THR A 209 -3.50 -2.81 -22.31
C THR A 209 -4.36 -2.66 -23.57
N VAL A 210 -5.67 -2.53 -23.45
CA VAL A 210 -6.51 -2.05 -24.55
C VAL A 210 -6.62 -0.53 -24.40
N LYS A 211 -6.26 0.21 -25.46
CA LYS A 211 -6.39 1.68 -25.51
C LYS A 211 -7.84 2.09 -25.70
#